data_AF-A0A527TLZ8-F1
#
_entry.id   AF-A0A527TLZ8-F1
#
_cell.length_a   1.000
_cell.length_b   1.000
_cell.length_c   1.000
_cell.angle_alpha   90.00
_cell.angle_beta   90.00
_cell.angle_gamma   90.00
#
_symmetry.space_group_name_H-M   'P 1'
#
loop_
_entity.id
_entity.type
_entity.pdbx_description
1 polymer ?
#
loop_
_entity_poly.entity_id
_entity_poly.type
_entity_poly.pdbx_seq_one_letter_code
_entity_poly.pdbx_strand_id
1 'polypeptide(L)' 'LKEIGKKLTEVPKDFEAHKTILRFLENRRQAIESGEGIDWSTAEALAFGAILLDGNPIRLSGQDSERGTFSQRHSVLY' A
#
# COMPACT_ATOMS: atom_id res chain seq x y z
N LEU A 1 -13.53 -0.44 -1.22
CA LEU A 1 -12.35 0.01 -0.42
C LEU A 1 -11.74 -1.08 0.45
N LYS A 2 -12.50 -1.81 1.28
CA LYS A 2 -11.94 -2.90 2.10
C LYS A 2 -11.28 -4.02 1.29
N GLU A 3 -11.85 -4.40 0.15
CA GLU A 3 -11.20 -5.37 -0.77
C GLU A 3 -9.88 -4.87 -1.34
N ILE A 4 -9.81 -3.60 -1.73
CA ILE A 4 -8.57 -2.95 -2.18
C ILE A 4 -7.53 -2.99 -1.06
N GLY A 5 -7.93 -2.61 0.16
CA GLY A 5 -7.05 -2.66 1.32
C GLY A 5 -6.49 -4.05 1.59
N LYS A 6 -7.35 -5.08 1.55
CA LYS A 6 -6.91 -6.47 1.69
C LYS A 6 -5.86 -6.85 0.65
N LYS A 7 -6.05 -6.45 -0.62
CA LYS A 7 -5.10 -6.71 -1.70
C LYS A 7 -3.82 -5.89 -1.60
N LEU A 8 -3.88 -4.65 -1.11
CA LEU A 8 -2.71 -3.79 -0.89
C LEU A 8 -1.79 -4.29 0.23
N THR A 9 -2.32 -5.09 1.17
CA THR A 9 -1.56 -5.60 2.33
C THR A 9 -1.24 -7.09 2.24
N GLU A 10 -1.70 -7.78 1.18
CA GLU A 10 -1.45 -9.21 0.97
C GLU A 10 -0.05 -9.41 0.37
N VAL A 11 0.78 -10.22 1.03
CA VAL A 11 2.10 -10.62 0.54
C VAL A 11 2.03 -12.10 0.12
N PRO A 12 2.55 -12.47 -1.08
CA PRO A 12 2.59 -13.86 -1.51
C PRO A 12 3.35 -14.76 -0.51
N LYS A 13 2.92 -16.02 -0.37
CA LYS A 13 3.50 -16.96 0.62
C LYS A 13 4.96 -17.31 0.35
N ASP A 14 5.38 -17.20 -0.90
CA ASP A 14 6.70 -17.48 -1.43
C ASP A 14 7.60 -16.22 -1.48
N PHE A 15 7.12 -15.08 -0.99
CA PHE A 15 7.84 -13.81 -0.98
C PHE A 15 8.31 -13.44 0.43
N GLU A 16 9.62 -13.32 0.63
CA GLU A 16 10.21 -12.96 1.92
C GLU A 16 10.44 -11.45 2.04
N ALA A 17 9.41 -10.73 2.50
CA ALA A 17 9.53 -9.29 2.76
C ALA A 17 10.31 -8.99 4.05
N HIS A 18 11.07 -7.90 4.06
CA HIS A 18 11.77 -7.44 5.25
C HIS A 18 10.82 -7.20 6.44
N LYS A 19 11.22 -7.60 7.66
CA LYS A 19 10.37 -7.58 8.88
C LYS A 19 9.69 -6.23 9.16
N THR A 20 10.40 -5.13 8.94
CA THR A 20 9.84 -3.78 9.12
C THR A 20 8.67 -3.50 8.15
N ILE A 21 8.76 -4.03 6.94
CA ILE A 21 7.72 -3.89 5.91
C ILE A 21 6.50 -4.72 6.26
N LEU A 22 6.69 -5.95 6.74
CA LEU A 22 5.59 -6.78 7.24
C LEU A 22 4.81 -6.07 8.35
N ARG A 23 5.52 -5.44 9.31
CA ARG A 23 4.87 -4.63 10.37
C ARG A 23 4.12 -3.42 9.80
N PHE A 24 4.70 -2.76 8.80
CA PHE A 24 4.05 -1.64 8.13
C PHE A 24 2.75 -2.07 7.42
N LEU A 25 2.78 -3.17 6.68
CA LEU A 25 1.61 -3.71 5.99
C LEU A 25 0.52 -4.17 6.96
N GLU A 26 0.91 -4.76 8.09
CA GLU A 26 -0.04 -5.15 9.14
C GLU A 26 -0.72 -3.93 9.79
N ASN A 27 0.04 -2.88 10.11
CA ASN A 27 -0.54 -1.63 10.63
C ASN A 27 -1.51 -1.00 9.63
N ARG A 28 -1.13 -0.98 8.34
CA ARG A 28 -2.01 -0.51 7.26
C ARG A 28 -3.28 -1.36 7.19
N ARG A 29 -3.18 -2.69 7.29
CA ARG A 29 -4.33 -3.61 7.27
C ARG A 29 -5.31 -3.29 8.40
N GLN A 30 -4.79 -3.10 9.62
CA GLN A 30 -5.59 -2.76 10.80
C GLN A 30 -6.32 -1.43 10.64
N ALA A 31 -5.63 -0.38 10.17
CA ALA A 31 -6.23 0.94 9.94
C ALA A 31 -7.36 0.90 8.90
N ILE A 32 -7.22 0.08 7.85
CA ILE A 32 -8.27 -0.07 6.83
C ILE A 32 -9.46 -0.90 7.36
N GLU A 33 -9.20 -1.92 8.17
CA GLU A 33 -10.24 -2.77 8.76
C GLU A 33 -11.09 -2.01 9.78
N SER A 34 -10.43 -1.26 10.67
CA SER A 34 -11.08 -0.41 11.68
C SER A 34 -11.71 0.84 11.08
N GLY A 35 -11.12 1.40 10.02
CA GLY A 35 -11.51 2.68 9.45
C GLY A 35 -10.99 3.91 10.22
N GLU A 36 -10.17 3.69 11.25
CA GLU A 36 -9.59 4.74 12.08
C GLU A 36 -8.07 4.82 11.87
N GLY A 37 -7.51 6.03 12.00
CA GLY A 37 -6.06 6.23 11.91
C GLY A 37 -5.47 5.99 10.53
N ILE A 38 -6.25 6.17 9.46
CA ILE A 38 -5.76 6.10 8.08
C ILE A 38 -4.74 7.23 7.85
N ASP A 39 -3.49 6.85 7.65
CA ASP A 39 -2.41 7.77 7.35
C ASP A 39 -2.40 8.18 5.86
N TRP A 40 -1.56 9.15 5.52
CA TRP A 40 -1.47 9.69 4.16
C TRP A 40 -1.14 8.61 3.13
N SER A 41 -0.18 7.72 3.44
CA SER A 41 0.27 6.68 2.52
C SER A 41 -0.82 5.65 2.24
N THR A 42 -1.62 5.31 3.24
CA THR A 42 -2.73 4.36 3.09
C THR A 42 -3.87 4.98 2.29
N ALA A 43 -4.21 6.26 2.54
CA ALA A 43 -5.20 6.97 1.75
C ALA A 43 -4.78 7.08 0.27
N GLU A 44 -3.51 7.41 0.00
CA GLU A 44 -2.94 7.46 -1.35
C GLU A 44 -3.07 6.11 -2.05
N ALA A 45 -2.68 5.02 -1.39
CA ALA A 45 -2.75 3.67 -1.95
C ALA A 45 -4.20 3.23 -2.25
N LEU A 46 -5.15 3.55 -1.36
CA LEU A 46 -6.57 3.28 -1.58
C LEU A 46 -7.13 4.06 -2.78
N ALA A 47 -6.73 5.32 -2.93
CA ALA A 47 -7.13 6.15 -4.07
C ALA A 47 -6.59 5.58 -5.39
N PHE A 48 -5.32 5.17 -5.42
CA PHE A 48 -4.75 4.51 -6.60
C PHE A 48 -5.48 3.21 -6.94
N GLY A 49 -5.75 2.37 -5.95
CA GLY A 49 -6.51 1.14 -6.17
C GLY A 49 -7.91 1.40 -6.71
N ALA A 50 -8.60 2.44 -6.26
CA ALA A 50 -9.93 2.78 -6.75
C ALA A 50 -9.91 3.21 -8.23
N ILE A 51 -8.99 4.11 -8.60
CA ILE A 51 -8.81 4.58 -9.98
C ILE A 51 -8.43 3.42 -10.92
N LEU A 52 -7.57 2.50 -10.44
CA LEU A 52 -7.19 1.31 -11.20
C LEU A 52 -8.37 0.34 -11.42
N LEU A 53 -9.24 0.16 -10.43
CA LEU A 53 -10.45 -0.67 -10.59
C LEU A 53 -11.46 -0.05 -11.57
N ASP A 54 -11.51 1.27 -11.67
CA ASP A 54 -12.30 1.98 -12.67
C ASP A 54 -11.69 1.87 -14.10
N GLY A 55 -10.58 1.15 -14.26
CA GLY A 55 -9.94 0.87 -15.55
C GLY A 55 -8.98 1.97 -16.00
N ASN A 56 -8.65 2.93 -15.14
CA ASN A 56 -7.77 4.05 -15.48
C ASN A 56 -6.32 3.75 -15.04
N PRO A 57 -5.36 3.60 -15.97
CA PRO A 57 -3.98 3.32 -15.61
C PRO A 57 -3.30 4.54 -14.97
N ILE A 58 -2.46 4.29 -13.97
CA ILE A 58 -1.73 5.33 -13.22
C ILE A 58 -0.22 5.15 -13.46
N ARG A 59 0.46 6.24 -13.78
CA ARG A 59 1.93 6.30 -13.83
C ARG A 59 2.46 7.14 -12.69
N LEU A 60 3.17 6.51 -11.76
CA LEU A 60 3.95 7.19 -10.72
C LEU A 60 5.41 7.22 -11.15
N SER A 61 6.00 8.41 -11.26
CA SER A 61 7.38 8.60 -11.72
C SER A 61 8.07 9.67 -10.88
N GLY A 62 9.31 9.39 -10.47
CA GLY A 62 10.14 10.28 -9.67
C GLY A 62 11.25 9.52 -8.96
N GLN A 63 12.23 10.24 -8.43
CA GLN A 63 13.32 9.63 -7.67
C GLN A 63 12.79 8.93 -6.42
N ASP A 64 13.20 7.68 -6.19
CA ASP A 64 12.82 6.84 -5.04
C ASP A 64 11.31 6.73 -4.80
N SER A 65 10.49 6.95 -5.84
CA SER A 65 9.03 7.06 -5.68
C SER A 65 8.35 5.71 -5.39
N GLU A 66 8.99 4.59 -5.69
CA GLU A 66 8.48 3.25 -5.40
C GLU A 66 8.40 2.98 -3.89
N ARG A 67 9.49 3.25 -3.16
CA ARG A 67 9.54 3.17 -1.70
C ARG A 67 8.91 4.41 -1.04
N GLY A 68 9.07 5.56 -1.68
CA GLY A 68 8.87 6.87 -1.10
C GLY A 68 10.14 7.35 -0.40
N THR A 69 10.48 8.63 -0.60
CA THR A 69 11.66 9.28 0.00
C THR A 69 11.65 9.18 1.52
N PHE A 70 10.48 9.22 2.15
CA PHE A 70 10.30 9.11 3.61
C PHE A 70 10.00 7.67 4.05
N SER A 71 10.25 6.67 3.20
CA SER A 71 9.93 5.26 3.45
C SER A 71 8.48 5.02 3.86
N GLN A 72 7.56 5.79 3.27
CA GLN A 72 6.15 5.78 3.65
C GLN A 72 5.26 5.00 2.68
N ARG A 73 5.68 4.77 1.43
CA ARG A 73 4.76 4.31 0.37
C ARG A 73 4.78 2.80 0.21
N HIS A 74 5.98 2.25 -0.03
CA HIS A 74 6.21 0.84 -0.33
C HIS A 74 5.25 0.28 -1.41
N SER A 75 5.15 0.97 -2.56
CA SER A 75 4.38 0.49 -3.73
C SER A 75 5.02 -0.72 -4.40
N VAL A 76 6.33 -0.92 -4.17
CA VAL A 76 7.11 -2.06 -4.64
C VAL A 76 7.74 -2.72 -3.42
N LEU A 77 7.63 -4.04 -3.35
CA LEU A 77 8.29 -4.86 -2.34
C LEU A 77 9.50 -5.54 -3.00
N TYR A 78 10.63 -5.56 -2.29
CA TYR A 78 11.85 -6.28 -2.69
C TYR A 78 12.12 -7.43 -1.73
#